data_AF-A0A1H0RNV6-F1
#
_entry.id   AF-A0A1H0RNV6-F1
#
_cell.length_a   1.000
_cell.length_b   1.000
_cell.length_c   1.000
_cell.angle_alpha   90.00
_cell.angle_beta   90.00
_cell.angle_gamma   90.00
#
_symmetry.space_group_name_H-M   'P 1'
#
loop_
_entity.id
_entity.type
_entity.pdbx_description
1 polymer ?
#
loop_
_entity_poly.entity_id
_entity_poly.type
_entity_poly.pdbx_seq_one_letter_code
_entity_poly.pdbx_strand_id
1 'polypeptide(L)'
;MTTALLYLVVMMLVAAVVFLLVSVVFGRGEELPALPPGASPTRLPADGVTGDDLRSVRFQLVLRGYKMTEVDWVLRRVGDELDDLRARVAELEAQQQADSDA
;
A
#
# COMPACT_ATOMS: atom_id res chain seq x y z
N MET A 1 -52.16 -13.99 -2.44
CA MET A 1 -51.22 -12.83 -2.46
C MET A 1 -50.62 -12.57 -1.08
N THR A 2 -51.42 -12.50 -0.02
CA THR A 2 -50.97 -12.34 1.38
C THR A 2 -50.02 -13.44 1.87
N THR A 3 -50.29 -14.71 1.52
CA THR A 3 -49.43 -15.86 1.86
C THR A 3 -48.05 -15.77 1.22
N ALA A 4 -47.97 -15.38 -0.06
CA ALA A 4 -46.69 -15.18 -0.75
C ALA A 4 -45.87 -14.04 -0.12
N LEU A 5 -46.53 -12.94 0.26
CA LEU A 5 -45.89 -11.83 0.97
C LEU A 5 -45.37 -12.27 2.35
N LEU A 6 -46.16 -13.05 3.10
CA LEU A 6 -45.75 -13.62 4.38
C LEU A 6 -44.49 -14.48 4.24
N TYR A 7 -44.45 -15.37 3.25
CA TYR A 7 -43.26 -16.20 3.00
C TYR A 7 -42.02 -15.37 2.65
N LEU A 8 -42.16 -14.31 1.85
CA LEU A 8 -41.04 -13.44 1.48
C LEU A 8 -40.48 -12.73 2.73
N VAL A 9 -41.36 -12.17 3.57
CA VAL A 9 -40.95 -11.52 4.83
C VAL A 9 -40.25 -12.50 5.76
N VAL A 10 -40.80 -13.70 5.95
CA VAL A 10 -40.18 -14.74 6.78
C VAL A 10 -38.82 -15.14 6.21
N MET A 11 -38.70 -15.33 4.89
CA MET A 11 -37.43 -15.68 4.25
C MET A 11 -36.37 -14.59 4.44
N MET A 12 -36.74 -13.32 4.29
CA MET A 12 -35.84 -12.18 4.51
C MET A 12 -35.40 -12.10 5.98
N LEU A 13 -36.31 -12.36 6.92
CA LEU A 13 -36.00 -12.39 8.35
C LEU A 13 -35.03 -13.53 8.68
N VAL A 14 -35.26 -14.73 8.15
CA VAL A 14 -34.34 -15.86 8.32
C VAL A 14 -32.97 -15.54 7.71
N ALA A 15 -32.93 -14.98 6.50
CA ALA A 15 -31.68 -14.59 5.86
C ALA A 15 -30.92 -13.54 6.69
N ALA A 16 -31.61 -12.54 7.24
CA ALA A 16 -31.02 -11.53 8.10
C ALA A 16 -30.46 -12.15 9.39
N VAL A 17 -31.20 -13.05 10.05
CA VAL A 17 -30.75 -13.73 11.27
C VAL A 17 -29.54 -14.61 10.99
N VAL A 18 -29.55 -15.40 9.91
CA VAL A 18 -28.41 -16.23 9.51
C VAL A 18 -27.20 -15.37 9.17
N PHE A 19 -27.39 -14.28 8.42
CA PHE A 19 -26.31 -13.34 8.10
C PHE A 19 -25.69 -12.73 9.35
N LEU A 20 -26.52 -12.32 10.32
CA LEU A 20 -26.07 -11.73 11.59
C LEU A 20 -25.31 -12.77 12.41
N LEU A 21 -25.83 -14.00 12.53
CA LEU A 21 -25.15 -15.12 13.19
C LEU A 21 -23.80 -15.41 12.57
N VAL A 22 -23.73 -15.56 11.24
CA VAL A 22 -22.48 -15.80 10.52
C VAL A 22 -21.52 -14.63 10.72
N SER A 23 -21.98 -13.39 10.59
CA SER A 23 -21.13 -12.20 10.80
C SER A 23 -20.56 -12.09 12.21
N VAL A 24 -21.28 -12.56 13.23
CA VAL A 24 -20.81 -12.55 14.62
C VAL A 24 -19.86 -13.73 14.88
N VAL A 25 -20.21 -14.93 14.40
CA VAL A 25 -19.43 -16.16 14.63
C VAL A 25 -18.10 -16.12 13.88
N PHE A 26 -18.11 -15.69 12.62
CA PHE A 26 -16.90 -15.57 11.79
C PHE A 26 -16.17 -14.24 11.99
N GLY A 27 -16.79 -13.26 12.67
CA GLY A 27 -16.23 -11.92 12.88
C GLY A 27 -15.99 -11.14 11.57
N ARG A 28 -15.42 -9.93 11.69
CA ARG A 28 -14.80 -9.27 10.53
C ARG A 28 -13.58 -10.13 10.16
N GLY A 29 -13.71 -10.93 9.09
CA GLY A 29 -12.75 -11.95 8.69
C GLY A 29 -11.30 -11.54 8.96
N GLU A 30 -10.67 -12.30 9.87
CA GLU A 30 -9.33 -12.09 10.42
C GLU A 30 -9.12 -10.63 10.90
N GLU A 31 -9.28 -10.41 12.22
CA GLU A 31 -8.51 -9.35 12.88
C GLU A 31 -7.04 -9.72 12.70
N LEU A 32 -6.48 -9.37 11.54
CA LEU A 32 -5.05 -9.37 11.32
C LEU A 32 -4.47 -8.61 12.51
N PRO A 33 -3.53 -9.21 13.26
CA PRO A 33 -2.96 -8.57 14.43
C PRO A 33 -2.58 -7.15 14.04
N ALA A 34 -3.10 -6.17 14.79
CA ALA A 34 -2.88 -4.77 14.49
C ALA A 34 -1.39 -4.60 14.22
N LEU A 35 -1.07 -4.21 12.98
CA LEU A 35 0.32 -4.06 12.54
C LEU A 35 1.00 -3.21 13.62
N PRO A 36 2.11 -3.68 14.24
CA PRO A 36 2.69 -3.03 15.40
C PRO A 36 2.78 -1.53 15.17
N PRO A 37 2.45 -0.67 16.15
CA PRO A 37 2.50 0.77 15.96
C PRO A 37 3.89 1.17 15.44
N GLY A 38 3.95 1.69 14.20
CA GLY A 38 5.20 2.03 13.51
C GLY A 38 5.63 1.08 12.38
N ALA A 39 4.97 -0.05 12.19
CA ALA A 39 5.14 -0.90 11.01
C ALA A 39 4.42 -0.26 9.81
N SER A 40 4.92 0.88 9.36
CA SER A 40 4.43 1.48 8.12
C SER A 40 4.68 0.47 6.99
N PRO A 41 3.69 0.14 6.14
CA PRO A 41 3.89 -0.69 4.95
C PRO A 41 4.84 -0.04 3.92
N THR A 42 5.36 1.15 4.22
CA THR A 42 6.46 1.82 3.54
C THR A 42 7.73 0.97 3.66
N ARG A 43 7.96 0.10 2.68
CA ARG A 43 9.25 -0.56 2.52
C ARG A 43 10.08 0.17 1.47
N LEU A 44 11.26 0.60 1.90
CA LEU A 44 12.37 0.97 1.03
C LEU A 44 13.49 -0.05 1.27
N PRO A 45 14.28 -0.43 0.24
CA PRO A 45 15.50 -1.19 0.46
C PRO A 45 16.45 -0.39 1.38
N ALA A 46 17.22 -1.11 2.21
CA ALA A 46 18.12 -0.49 3.17
C ALA A 46 19.19 0.38 2.48
N ASP A 47 19.66 -0.12 1.34
CA ASP A 47 20.69 0.50 0.52
C ASP A 47 20.24 0.42 -0.96
N GLY A 48 20.88 1.19 -1.84
CA GLY A 48 20.64 1.02 -3.27
C GLY A 48 19.28 1.53 -3.77
N VAL A 49 18.59 2.38 -3.01
CA VAL A 49 17.29 2.96 -3.38
C VAL A 49 17.31 3.58 -4.78
N THR A 50 16.40 3.15 -5.64
CA THR A 50 16.18 3.64 -7.01
C THR A 50 14.90 4.48 -7.11
N GLY A 51 14.71 5.19 -8.22
CA GLY A 51 13.46 5.89 -8.49
C GLY A 51 12.26 4.94 -8.57
N ASP A 52 12.44 3.71 -9.05
CA ASP A 52 11.38 2.68 -9.08
C ASP A 52 10.96 2.24 -7.69
N ASP A 53 11.92 2.14 -6.76
CA ASP A 53 11.60 1.85 -5.36
C ASP A 53 10.71 2.95 -4.77
N LEU A 54 11.04 4.23 -5.03
CA LEU A 54 10.23 5.38 -4.61
C LEU A 54 8.81 5.34 -5.21
N ARG A 55 8.68 4.96 -6.49
CA ARG A 55 7.39 4.83 -7.19
C ARG A 55 6.54 3.69 -6.63
N SER A 56 7.16 2.66 -6.04
CA SER A 56 6.49 1.49 -5.48
C SER A 56 6.00 1.68 -4.03
N VAL A 57 6.46 2.73 -3.34
CA VAL A 57 6.17 2.98 -1.92
C VAL A 57 4.67 3.13 -1.66
N ARG A 58 4.22 2.51 -0.56
CA ARG A 58 2.87 2.70 -0.02
C ARG A 58 2.92 3.38 1.34
N PHE A 59 2.07 4.40 1.50
CA PHE A 59 1.90 5.13 2.74
C PHE A 59 0.57 4.75 3.40
N GLN A 60 0.55 4.75 4.73
CA GLN A 60 -0.67 4.57 5.50
C GLN A 60 -1.52 5.85 5.47
N LEU A 61 -2.85 5.69 5.38
CA LEU A 61 -3.80 6.80 5.50
C LEU A 61 -4.05 7.13 6.97
N VAL A 62 -4.00 8.41 7.31
CA VAL A 62 -4.27 8.95 8.65
C VAL A 62 -5.28 10.09 8.57
N LEU A 63 -6.04 10.33 9.65
CA LEU A 63 -7.10 11.34 9.70
C LEU A 63 -6.62 12.75 9.32
N ARG A 64 -5.35 13.05 9.62
CA ARG A 64 -4.66 14.27 9.21
C ARG A 64 -3.31 13.90 8.63
N GLY A 65 -3.16 14.07 7.32
CA GLY A 65 -1.93 13.77 6.58
C GLY A 65 -1.68 14.80 5.48
N TYR A 66 -0.56 14.63 4.78
CA TYR A 66 -0.25 15.42 3.59
C TYR A 66 -1.19 15.05 2.44
N LYS A 67 -1.39 15.99 1.51
CA LYS A 67 -2.19 15.74 0.32
C LYS A 67 -1.46 14.74 -0.58
N MET A 68 -2.14 13.64 -0.91
CA MET A 68 -1.57 12.55 -1.70
C MET A 68 -0.97 13.04 -3.03
N THR A 69 -1.66 13.95 -3.73
CA THR A 69 -1.17 14.53 -5.00
C THR A 69 0.15 15.29 -4.87
N GLU A 70 0.36 16.00 -3.75
CA GLU A 70 1.60 16.75 -3.52
C GLU A 70 2.75 15.80 -3.19
N VAL A 71 2.49 14.80 -2.34
CA VAL A 71 3.46 13.75 -1.99
C VAL A 71 3.86 12.96 -3.24
N ASP A 72 2.90 12.53 -4.05
CA ASP A 72 3.15 11.80 -5.30
C ASP A 72 3.97 12.63 -6.30
N TRP A 73 3.74 13.94 -6.35
CA TRP A 73 4.52 14.84 -7.19
C TRP A 73 5.96 14.96 -6.71
N VAL A 74 6.18 15.15 -5.41
CA VAL A 74 7.53 15.21 -4.82
C VAL A 74 8.27 13.90 -5.04
N LEU A 75 7.65 12.76 -4.75
CA LEU A 75 8.29 11.45 -4.90
C LEU A 75 8.68 11.14 -6.33
N ARG A 76 7.84 11.51 -7.30
CA ARG A 76 8.18 11.38 -8.72
C ARG A 76 9.40 12.23 -9.08
N ARG A 77 9.39 13.50 -8.68
CA ARG A 77 10.50 14.44 -8.95
C ARG A 77 11.81 13.98 -8.33
N VAL A 78 11.77 13.48 -7.09
CA VAL A 78 12.94 12.95 -6.39
C VAL A 78 13.41 11.63 -7.01
N GLY A 79 12.49 10.76 -7.44
CA GLY A 79 12.83 9.53 -8.13
C GLY A 79 13.60 9.78 -9.43
N ASP A 80 13.13 10.74 -10.23
CA ASP A 80 13.80 11.12 -11.48
C ASP A 80 15.22 11.69 -11.22
N GLU A 81 15.37 12.57 -10.23
CA GLU A 81 16.67 13.15 -9.87
C GLU A 81 17.64 12.09 -9.30
N LEU A 82 17.12 11.12 -8.54
CA LEU A 82 17.91 10.03 -7.98
C LEU A 82 18.44 9.09 -9.07
N ASP A 83 17.60 8.79 -10.07
CA ASP A 83 18.00 7.98 -11.22
C ASP A 83 19.11 8.69 -12.03
N ASP A 84 18.96 10.00 -12.27
CA ASP A 84 19.98 10.84 -12.93
C ASP A 84 21.30 10.88 -12.15
N LEU A 85 21.24 11.06 -10.82
CA LEU A 85 22.43 11.12 -9.98
C LEU A 85 23.16 9.77 -9.95
N ARG A 86 22.43 8.66 -9.87
CA ARG A 86 23.01 7.32 -9.93
C ARG A 86 23.68 7.02 -11.27
N ALA A 87 23.08 7.45 -12.38
CA ALA A 87 23.68 7.28 -13.70
C ALA A 87 25.03 8.00 -13.79
N ARG A 88 25.11 9.24 -13.27
CA ARG A 88 26.36 10.01 -13.23
C ARG A 88 27.42 9.37 -12.34
N VAL A 89 27.03 8.85 -11.17
CA VAL A 89 27.96 8.15 -10.28
C VAL A 89 28.53 6.91 -10.97
N ALA A 90 27.68 6.11 -11.64
CA ALA A 90 28.14 4.93 -12.37
C ALA A 90 29.11 5.28 -13.52
N GLU A 91 28.87 6.39 -14.22
CA GLU A 91 29.78 6.88 -15.26
C GLU A 91 31.14 7.28 -14.68
N LEU A 92 31.16 8.01 -13.57
CA LEU A 92 32.39 8.44 -12.90
C LEU A 92 33.18 7.26 -12.33
N GLU A 93 32.52 6.29 -11.71
CA GLU A 93 33.15 5.07 -11.20
C GLU A 93 33.78 4.25 -12.34
N ALA A 94 33.13 4.17 -13.50
CA ALA A 94 33.67 3.50 -14.67
C ALA A 94 34.93 4.20 -15.23
N GLN A 95 34.94 5.54 -15.24
CA GLN A 95 36.11 6.33 -15.66
C GLN A 95 37.29 6.11 -14.70
N GLN A 96 37.05 6.16 -13.39
CA GLN A 96 38.10 5.92 -12.40
C GLN A 96 38.69 4.51 -12.49
N GLN A 97 37.84 3.49 -12.72
CA GLN A 97 38.30 2.12 -12.90
C GLN A 97 39.19 1.99 -14.14
N ALA A 98 38.77 2.60 -15.27
CA ALA A 98 39.55 2.61 -16.51
C ALA A 98 40.91 3.31 -16.35
N ASP A 99 40.97 4.42 -15.60
CA ASP A 99 42.22 5.13 -15.30
C ASP A 99 43.13 4.33 -14.34
N SER A 100 42.55 3.54 -13.43
CA SER A 100 43.33 2.70 -12.51
C SER A 100 43.91 1.43 -13.15
N ASP A 101 43.27 0.96 -14.23
CA ASP A 101 43.68 -0.23 -14.99
C ASP A 101 44.68 0.11 -16.13
N ALA A 102 44.99 1.39 -16.33
CA ALA A 102 45.91 1.92 -17.35
C ALA A 102 47.32 2.23 -16.79
#